data_AF-A0A658R5Q0-F1
#
_entry.id   AF-A0A658R5Q0-F1
#
_cell.length_a   1.000
_cell.length_b   1.000
_cell.length_c   1.000
_cell.angle_alpha   90.00
_cell.angle_beta   90.00
_cell.angle_gamma   90.00
#
_symmetry.space_group_name_H-M   'P 1'
#
loop_
_entity.id
_entity.type
_entity.pdbx_description
1 polymer ?
#
loop_
_entity_poly.entity_id
_entity_poly.type
_entity_poly.pdbx_seq_one_letter_code
_entity_poly.pdbx_strand_id
1 'polypeptide(L)'
;MKQEYKKEDELAQYVKSNDAVREQLHGFVCEAPSEWDSSQNETRYLKLKDEDEFYHGDEAGYASFLNRLKSFQFWDKTGLAPGQQLWYFHPLAFIRHFRKCGWLSLLEFKQIYSNDRYSRNSNPGPDELRSRNLVPLNLTTRKYGLVTPVRLAHFLGQGAVESGWLTSMQETSMTGVVGPGVVQGKVMNPASQLSEASLGHWYGQLDAEDDPWFRSEKFNSHGGRIASSYDWRNGHCDKGDSQKFRGRGFKQLTGRSNYAAYWVFRGWIDRLSFDASWWSDPAFVKHSRGAMKKRPANIDDPHRIALPENCIDSGGFYLVCERARVTGIIDDDIPTVANGNTQKEKETRVSRSVTYAINGGYTDDARRLEYTRLAKGVVCD
;
A
#
# COMPACT_ATOMS: atom_id res chain seq x y z
N MET A 1 16.19 -14.42 56.23
CA MET A 1 15.47 -14.59 54.96
C MET A 1 15.12 -16.07 54.82
N LYS A 2 13.83 -16.44 54.75
CA LYS A 2 13.38 -17.84 54.61
C LYS A 2 14.08 -18.50 53.40
N GLN A 3 14.31 -19.81 53.47
CA GLN A 3 15.00 -20.57 52.42
C GLN A 3 14.25 -20.54 51.07
N GLU A 4 12.94 -20.33 51.10
CA GLU A 4 12.10 -20.18 49.92
C GLU A 4 12.41 -18.90 49.13
N TYR A 5 12.56 -17.75 49.82
CA TYR A 5 12.97 -16.49 49.16
C TYR A 5 14.34 -16.60 48.48
N LYS A 6 15.28 -17.36 49.07
CA LYS A 6 16.57 -17.63 48.41
C LYS A 6 16.41 -18.42 47.11
N LYS A 7 15.52 -19.41 47.08
CA LYS A 7 15.25 -20.20 45.87
C LYS A 7 14.55 -19.38 44.80
N GLU A 8 13.64 -18.48 45.18
CA GLU A 8 13.00 -17.54 44.24
C GLU A 8 14.02 -16.58 43.61
N ASP A 9 14.92 -16.01 44.43
CA ASP A 9 15.99 -15.14 43.94
C ASP A 9 16.96 -15.90 43.01
N GLU A 10 17.36 -17.11 43.39
CA GLU A 10 18.19 -17.99 42.56
C GLU A 10 17.52 -18.32 41.22
N LEU A 11 16.22 -18.65 41.23
CA LEU A 11 15.45 -18.92 40.02
C LEU A 11 15.33 -17.67 39.15
N ALA A 12 15.00 -16.52 39.74
CA ALA A 12 14.90 -15.27 39.02
C ALA A 12 16.24 -14.87 38.38
N GLN A 13 17.35 -15.07 39.09
CA GLN A 13 18.69 -14.81 38.58
C GLN A 13 19.07 -15.78 37.46
N TYR A 14 18.75 -17.07 37.61
CA TYR A 14 18.95 -18.08 36.57
C TYR A 14 18.18 -17.75 35.29
N VAL A 15 16.89 -17.41 35.40
CA VAL A 15 16.08 -17.02 34.24
C VAL A 15 16.65 -15.76 33.57
N LYS A 16 17.04 -14.74 34.34
CA LYS A 16 17.61 -13.50 33.77
C LYS A 16 18.93 -13.74 33.04
N SER A 17 19.77 -14.64 33.54
CA SER A 17 21.12 -14.87 33.03
C SER A 17 21.22 -15.96 31.95
N ASN A 18 20.12 -16.68 31.66
CA ASN A 18 20.12 -17.75 30.67
C ASN A 18 19.21 -17.43 29.47
N ASP A 19 19.83 -17.10 28.33
CA ASP A 19 19.10 -16.71 27.10
C ASP A 19 18.22 -17.84 26.55
N ALA A 20 18.66 -19.10 26.60
CA ALA A 20 17.89 -20.24 26.09
C ALA A 20 16.60 -20.45 26.89
N VAL A 21 16.68 -20.32 28.22
CA VAL A 21 15.51 -20.41 29.12
C VAL A 21 14.56 -19.26 28.88
N ARG A 22 15.07 -18.03 28.72
CA ARG A 22 14.23 -16.87 28.37
C ARG A 22 13.50 -17.05 27.06
N GLU A 23 14.18 -17.57 26.03
CA GLU A 23 13.56 -17.81 24.73
C GLU A 23 12.43 -18.85 24.83
N GLN A 24 12.66 -19.92 25.60
CA GLN A 24 11.64 -20.94 25.85
C GLN A 24 10.43 -20.39 26.62
N LEU A 25 10.65 -19.50 27.61
CA LEU A 25 9.59 -18.91 28.42
C LEU A 25 8.85 -17.75 27.73
N HIS A 26 9.41 -17.18 26.65
CA HIS A 26 8.84 -16.02 25.95
C HIS A 26 7.43 -16.26 25.39
N GLY A 27 7.15 -17.50 24.98
CA GLY A 27 5.86 -17.94 24.46
C GLY A 27 5.01 -18.74 25.46
N PHE A 28 5.43 -18.79 26.74
CA PHE A 28 4.71 -19.58 27.74
C PHE A 28 3.31 -19.01 27.96
N VAL A 29 2.31 -19.87 27.88
CA VAL A 29 0.91 -19.51 28.13
C VAL A 29 0.49 -20.19 29.43
N CYS A 30 0.07 -19.40 30.41
CA CYS A 30 -0.34 -19.90 31.72
C CYS A 30 -1.85 -19.94 31.83
N GLU A 31 -2.40 -21.04 32.30
CA GLU A 31 -3.78 -21.09 32.80
C GLU A 31 -3.79 -20.76 34.28
N ALA A 32 -4.43 -19.66 34.66
CA ALA A 32 -4.49 -19.21 36.04
C ALA A 32 -5.79 -18.42 36.34
N PRO A 33 -6.21 -18.31 37.60
CA PRO A 33 -7.28 -17.38 37.98
C PRO A 33 -6.84 -15.92 37.82
N SER A 34 -7.77 -15.02 37.56
CA SER A 34 -7.47 -13.58 37.46
C SER A 34 -7.17 -12.95 38.82
N GLU A 35 -6.16 -12.09 38.88
CA GLU A 35 -5.92 -11.22 40.05
C GLU A 35 -7.00 -10.16 40.23
N TRP A 36 -7.77 -9.89 39.17
CA TRP A 36 -8.86 -8.93 39.20
C TRP A 36 -10.19 -9.53 39.67
N ASP A 37 -10.26 -10.86 39.86
CA ASP A 37 -11.43 -11.61 40.31
C ASP A 37 -11.37 -11.96 41.79
N SER A 38 -12.33 -11.43 42.56
CA SER A 38 -12.40 -11.63 44.00
C SER A 38 -12.93 -12.99 44.45
N SER A 39 -13.51 -13.78 43.54
CA SER A 39 -14.20 -15.04 43.87
C SER A 39 -13.31 -16.12 44.49
N GLN A 40 -11.98 -16.05 44.26
CA GLN A 40 -11.01 -17.04 44.74
C GLN A 40 -10.00 -16.47 45.75
N ASN A 41 -10.20 -15.24 46.25
CA ASN A 41 -9.23 -14.60 47.14
C ASN A 41 -8.92 -15.43 48.38
N GLU A 42 -9.95 -15.95 49.05
CA GLU A 42 -9.77 -16.76 50.26
C GLU A 42 -8.87 -17.98 49.99
N THR A 43 -9.13 -18.71 48.90
CA THR A 43 -8.32 -19.86 48.50
C THR A 43 -6.90 -19.45 48.11
N ARG A 44 -6.74 -18.35 47.37
CA ARG A 44 -5.43 -17.88 46.86
C ARG A 44 -4.50 -17.42 47.97
N TYR A 45 -5.03 -16.73 48.98
CA TYR A 45 -4.23 -16.11 50.03
C TYR A 45 -4.25 -16.88 51.36
N LEU A 46 -4.92 -18.04 51.42
CA LEU A 46 -5.04 -18.87 52.62
C LEU A 46 -3.70 -19.13 53.31
N LYS A 47 -2.66 -19.40 52.52
CA LYS A 47 -1.30 -19.67 53.03
C LYS A 47 -0.75 -18.56 53.93
N LEU A 48 -1.18 -17.31 53.76
CA LEU A 48 -0.70 -16.20 54.60
C LEU A 48 -1.10 -16.36 56.08
N LYS A 49 -1.98 -17.32 56.41
CA LYS A 49 -2.39 -17.67 57.76
C LYS A 49 -1.58 -18.83 58.38
N ASP A 50 -0.76 -19.51 57.58
CA ASP A 50 0.04 -20.65 58.04
C ASP A 50 1.05 -20.21 59.13
N GLU A 51 1.56 -21.17 59.90
CA GLU A 51 2.61 -20.91 60.91
C GLU A 51 3.82 -20.22 60.25
N ASP A 52 4.35 -19.19 60.92
CA ASP A 52 5.42 -18.31 60.44
C ASP A 52 5.06 -17.39 59.24
N GLU A 53 3.80 -17.30 58.80
CA GLU A 53 3.37 -16.37 57.74
C GLU A 53 2.79 -15.04 58.28
N PHE A 54 2.66 -14.06 57.39
CA PHE A 54 2.42 -12.66 57.76
C PHE A 54 1.16 -12.41 58.61
N TYR A 55 0.11 -13.21 58.41
CA TYR A 55 -1.16 -13.10 59.14
C TYR A 55 -1.41 -14.27 60.10
N HIS A 56 -0.37 -15.01 60.49
CA HIS A 56 -0.51 -16.10 61.47
C HIS A 56 -1.09 -15.57 62.79
N GLY A 57 -2.25 -16.08 63.19
CA GLY A 57 -2.95 -15.64 64.41
C GLY A 57 -3.60 -14.25 64.34
N ASP A 58 -3.51 -13.53 63.21
CA ASP A 58 -4.10 -12.20 63.01
C ASP A 58 -5.27 -12.23 61.99
N GLU A 59 -6.41 -12.74 62.45
CA GLU A 59 -7.64 -12.82 61.64
C GLU A 59 -8.17 -11.44 61.22
N ALA A 60 -8.00 -10.42 62.07
CA ALA A 60 -8.49 -9.07 61.80
C ALA A 60 -7.66 -8.37 60.71
N GLY A 61 -6.33 -8.54 60.73
CA GLY A 61 -5.42 -8.08 59.69
C GLY A 61 -5.69 -8.75 58.36
N TYR A 62 -5.85 -10.08 58.35
CA TYR A 62 -6.16 -10.84 57.12
C TYR A 62 -7.49 -10.40 56.49
N ALA A 63 -8.55 -10.24 57.29
CA ALA A 63 -9.83 -9.73 56.81
C ALA A 63 -9.73 -8.31 56.23
N SER A 64 -8.94 -7.44 56.86
CA SER A 64 -8.68 -6.08 56.37
C SER A 64 -7.93 -6.09 55.03
N PHE A 65 -6.95 -6.98 54.88
CA PHE A 65 -6.23 -7.21 53.63
C PHE A 65 -7.15 -7.66 52.51
N LEU A 66 -7.97 -8.69 52.74
CA LEU A 66 -8.90 -9.20 51.73
C LEU A 66 -9.93 -8.15 51.30
N ASN A 67 -10.45 -7.37 52.25
CA ASN A 67 -11.35 -6.26 51.94
C ASN A 67 -10.66 -5.19 51.07
N ARG A 68 -9.40 -4.85 51.39
CA ARG A 68 -8.63 -3.90 50.58
C ARG A 68 -8.34 -4.44 49.19
N LEU A 69 -7.90 -5.70 49.07
CA LEU A 69 -7.66 -6.35 47.79
C LEU A 69 -8.92 -6.35 46.92
N LYS A 70 -10.05 -6.76 47.51
CA LYS A 70 -11.35 -6.77 46.84
C LYS A 70 -11.76 -5.40 46.31
N SER A 71 -11.37 -4.31 46.98
CA SER A 71 -11.67 -2.95 46.51
C SER A 71 -10.93 -2.55 45.22
N PHE A 72 -9.83 -3.23 44.86
CA PHE A 72 -9.11 -3.02 43.60
C PHE A 72 -9.56 -3.97 42.49
N GLN A 73 -10.31 -5.02 42.83
CA GLN A 73 -10.77 -6.04 41.91
C GLN A 73 -12.08 -5.60 41.28
N PHE A 74 -12.16 -5.72 39.95
CA PHE A 74 -13.27 -5.20 39.15
C PHE A 74 -13.86 -6.24 38.18
N TRP A 75 -13.54 -7.53 38.37
CA TRP A 75 -14.00 -8.60 37.47
C TRP A 75 -15.52 -8.61 37.26
N ASP A 76 -16.29 -8.29 38.31
CA ASP A 76 -17.75 -8.17 38.29
C ASP A 76 -18.26 -7.08 37.33
N LYS A 77 -17.40 -6.14 36.90
CA LYS A 77 -17.73 -5.08 35.95
C LYS A 77 -17.40 -5.43 34.49
N THR A 78 -16.72 -6.55 34.25
CA THR A 78 -16.25 -6.93 32.91
C THR A 78 -17.31 -7.63 32.07
N GLY A 79 -18.35 -8.19 32.70
CA GLY A 79 -19.33 -9.08 32.06
C GLY A 79 -18.84 -10.51 31.84
N LEU A 80 -17.62 -10.84 32.29
CA LEU A 80 -17.06 -12.20 32.25
C LEU A 80 -17.53 -13.01 33.47
N ALA A 81 -17.64 -14.32 33.31
CA ALA A 81 -18.03 -15.21 34.40
C ALA A 81 -16.95 -15.23 35.50
N PRO A 82 -17.33 -15.14 36.79
CA PRO A 82 -16.38 -15.23 37.89
C PRO A 82 -15.92 -16.68 38.12
N GLY A 83 -14.79 -16.83 38.81
CA GLY A 83 -14.25 -18.11 39.24
C GLY A 83 -13.59 -18.92 38.13
N GLN A 84 -13.42 -18.35 36.94
CA GLN A 84 -12.80 -19.03 35.81
C GLN A 84 -11.27 -18.91 35.83
N GLN A 85 -10.61 -19.95 35.34
CA GLN A 85 -9.22 -19.85 34.92
C GLN A 85 -9.16 -19.26 33.51
N LEU A 86 -8.12 -18.47 33.26
CA LEU A 86 -7.90 -17.76 32.01
C LEU A 86 -6.52 -18.10 31.48
N TRP A 87 -6.41 -18.10 30.15
CA TRP A 87 -5.13 -18.26 29.46
C TRP A 87 -4.44 -16.90 29.32
N TYR A 88 -3.33 -16.73 30.03
CA TYR A 88 -2.48 -15.56 29.98
C TYR A 88 -1.36 -15.77 28.97
N PHE A 89 -1.25 -14.84 28.02
CA PHE A 89 -0.17 -14.78 27.05
C PHE A 89 0.70 -13.54 27.32
N HIS A 90 1.97 -13.60 26.93
CA HIS A 90 2.86 -12.46 27.05
C HIS A 90 2.35 -11.30 26.16
N PRO A 91 1.90 -10.15 26.71
CA PRO A 91 1.22 -9.11 25.93
C PRO A 91 2.14 -8.49 24.85
N LEU A 92 3.44 -8.39 25.12
CA LEU A 92 4.42 -7.93 24.13
C LEU A 92 4.54 -8.86 22.91
N ALA A 93 4.24 -10.17 23.02
CA ALA A 93 4.24 -11.07 21.86
C ALA A 93 3.12 -10.68 20.87
N PHE A 94 1.93 -10.35 21.40
CA PHE A 94 0.83 -9.80 20.62
C PHE A 94 1.24 -8.49 19.95
N ILE A 95 1.77 -7.53 20.71
CA ILE A 95 2.23 -6.23 20.15
C ILE A 95 3.28 -6.45 19.05
N ARG A 96 4.28 -7.32 19.27
CA ARG A 96 5.29 -7.65 18.26
C ARG A 96 4.68 -8.28 17.01
N HIS A 97 3.64 -9.11 17.14
CA HIS A 97 2.93 -9.68 16.00
C HIS A 97 2.17 -8.60 15.23
N PHE A 98 1.41 -7.74 15.90
CA PHE A 98 0.64 -6.66 15.28
C PHE A 98 1.54 -5.62 14.60
N ARG A 99 2.74 -5.37 15.14
CA ARG A 99 3.76 -4.52 14.51
C ARG A 99 4.28 -5.06 13.17
N LYS A 100 4.01 -6.33 12.81
CA LYS A 100 4.30 -6.87 11.49
C LYS A 100 3.26 -6.47 10.44
N CYS A 101 2.13 -5.88 10.86
CA CYS A 101 1.14 -5.35 9.95
C CYS A 101 1.71 -4.11 9.25
N GLY A 102 2.05 -4.24 7.97
CA GLY A 102 2.51 -3.13 7.13
C GLY A 102 1.39 -2.29 6.53
N TRP A 103 0.18 -2.36 7.08
CA TRP A 103 -0.96 -1.59 6.58
C TRP A 103 -0.93 -0.19 7.17
N LEU A 104 -1.16 0.80 6.31
CA LEU A 104 -1.35 2.17 6.75
C LEU A 104 -2.74 2.36 7.33
N SER A 105 -2.82 3.10 8.42
CA SER A 105 -4.03 3.77 8.86
C SER A 105 -4.34 4.99 7.98
N LEU A 106 -5.57 5.50 8.07
CA LEU A 106 -5.95 6.73 7.37
C LEU A 106 -5.14 7.94 7.87
N LEU A 107 -4.76 7.94 9.15
CA LEU A 107 -3.97 9.02 9.75
C LEU A 107 -2.54 9.05 9.18
N GLU A 108 -1.86 7.91 9.12
CA GLU A 108 -0.55 7.80 8.48
C GLU A 108 -0.63 8.15 7.00
N PHE A 109 -1.67 7.66 6.30
CA PHE A 109 -1.83 7.98 4.90
C PHE A 109 -2.06 9.47 4.66
N LYS A 110 -2.77 10.16 5.56
CA LYS A 110 -2.94 11.62 5.53
C LYS A 110 -1.65 12.38 5.81
N GLN A 111 -0.74 11.85 6.64
CA GLN A 111 0.57 12.48 6.84
C GLN A 111 1.42 12.44 5.58
N ILE A 112 1.37 11.32 4.83
CA ILE A 112 2.11 11.17 3.57
C ILE A 112 1.45 11.96 2.44
N TYR A 113 0.14 11.77 2.24
CA TYR A 113 -0.68 12.41 1.21
C TYR A 113 -1.44 13.58 1.82
N SER A 114 -0.72 14.59 2.29
CA SER A 114 -1.24 15.70 3.08
C SER A 114 -2.13 16.67 2.29
N ASN A 115 -3.04 17.37 2.98
CA ASN A 115 -4.06 18.22 2.34
C ASN A 115 -3.47 19.38 1.53
N ASP A 116 -2.29 19.87 1.89
CA ASP A 116 -1.56 20.92 1.16
C ASP A 116 -1.06 20.48 -0.23
N ARG A 117 -1.09 19.17 -0.53
CA ARG A 117 -0.73 18.63 -1.85
C ARG A 117 -1.84 18.73 -2.90
N TYR A 118 -3.03 19.12 -2.48
CA TYR A 118 -4.22 19.16 -3.32
C TYR A 118 -4.61 20.62 -3.59
N SER A 119 -5.20 20.85 -4.77
CA SER A 119 -5.86 22.14 -5.04
C SER A 119 -6.97 22.40 -4.03
N ARG A 120 -7.16 23.66 -3.63
CA ARG A 120 -8.25 24.05 -2.71
C ARG A 120 -9.64 23.63 -3.20
N ASN A 121 -9.80 23.53 -4.53
CA ASN A 121 -11.05 23.16 -5.17
C ASN A 121 -11.00 21.73 -5.74
N SER A 122 -10.10 20.87 -5.23
CA SER A 122 -10.02 19.47 -5.65
C SER A 122 -11.36 18.77 -5.42
N ASN A 123 -11.88 18.15 -6.47
CA ASN A 123 -13.06 17.31 -6.42
C ASN A 123 -12.80 16.01 -7.21
N PRO A 124 -12.82 14.83 -6.58
CA PRO A 124 -13.06 14.59 -5.16
C PRO A 124 -12.05 15.25 -4.20
N GLY A 125 -12.48 15.51 -2.98
CA GLY A 125 -11.63 16.09 -1.94
C GLY A 125 -10.58 15.10 -1.42
N PRO A 126 -9.51 15.59 -0.76
CA PRO A 126 -8.39 14.75 -0.34
C PRO A 126 -8.78 13.64 0.66
N ASP A 127 -9.73 13.88 1.57
CA ASP A 127 -10.21 12.86 2.52
C ASP A 127 -10.94 11.72 1.81
N GLU A 128 -11.76 12.03 0.79
CA GLU A 128 -12.45 11.03 -0.02
C GLU A 128 -11.45 10.23 -0.86
N LEU A 129 -10.50 10.91 -1.51
CA LEU A 129 -9.44 10.27 -2.30
C LEU A 129 -8.64 9.27 -1.45
N ARG A 130 -8.23 9.65 -0.24
CA ARG A 130 -7.52 8.73 0.66
C ARG A 130 -8.41 7.58 1.11
N SER A 131 -9.63 7.87 1.56
CA SER A 131 -10.56 6.84 2.07
C SER A 131 -10.88 5.79 1.00
N ARG A 132 -11.12 6.22 -0.24
CA ARG A 132 -11.40 5.34 -1.37
C ARG A 132 -10.23 4.44 -1.76
N ASN A 133 -9.00 4.94 -1.64
CA ASN A 133 -7.81 4.24 -2.14
C ASN A 133 -7.01 3.51 -1.04
N LEU A 134 -7.24 3.77 0.24
CA LEU A 134 -6.44 3.20 1.34
C LEU A 134 -6.51 1.67 1.39
N VAL A 135 -7.71 1.10 1.32
CA VAL A 135 -7.87 -0.37 1.35
C VAL A 135 -7.26 -1.01 0.10
N PRO A 136 -7.56 -0.55 -1.14
CA PRO A 136 -6.85 -1.02 -2.33
C PRO A 136 -5.32 -0.90 -2.26
N LEU A 137 -4.80 0.18 -1.68
CA LEU A 137 -3.36 0.38 -1.47
C LEU A 137 -2.77 -0.67 -0.54
N ASN A 138 -3.35 -0.87 0.64
CA ASN A 138 -2.88 -1.86 1.62
C ASN A 138 -2.95 -3.31 1.09
N LEU A 139 -3.99 -3.63 0.31
CA LEU A 139 -4.10 -4.92 -0.37
C LEU A 139 -3.03 -5.09 -1.44
N THR A 140 -2.81 -4.05 -2.26
CA THR A 140 -1.80 -4.04 -3.31
C THR A 140 -0.40 -4.22 -2.73
N THR A 141 -0.02 -3.42 -1.73
CA THR A 141 1.33 -3.48 -1.15
C THR A 141 1.61 -4.84 -0.54
N ARG A 142 0.61 -5.45 0.13
CA ARG A 142 0.70 -6.83 0.61
C ARG A 142 0.84 -7.83 -0.53
N LYS A 143 -0.03 -7.77 -1.55
CA LYS A 143 -0.06 -8.70 -2.69
C LYS A 143 1.27 -8.75 -3.44
N TYR A 144 1.92 -7.60 -3.62
CA TYR A 144 3.16 -7.47 -4.39
C TYR A 144 4.43 -7.42 -3.53
N GLY A 145 4.35 -7.68 -2.22
CA GLY A 145 5.52 -7.68 -1.34
C GLY A 145 6.21 -6.32 -1.19
N LEU A 146 5.43 -5.24 -1.27
CA LEU A 146 5.87 -3.85 -1.11
C LEU A 146 5.68 -3.35 0.33
N VAL A 147 5.59 -4.26 1.31
CA VAL A 147 5.27 -3.97 2.71
C VAL A 147 6.47 -3.57 3.57
N THR A 148 7.71 -3.69 3.05
CA THR A 148 8.86 -3.14 3.78
C THR A 148 8.76 -1.61 3.75
N PRO A 149 9.14 -0.91 4.84
CA PRO A 149 9.05 0.55 4.91
C PRO A 149 9.61 1.27 3.68
N VAL A 150 10.79 0.85 3.22
CA VAL A 150 11.46 1.44 2.05
C VAL A 150 10.73 1.19 0.74
N ARG A 151 10.22 -0.03 0.51
CA ARG A 151 9.42 -0.35 -0.69
C ARG A 151 8.10 0.40 -0.71
N LEU A 152 7.44 0.49 0.45
CA LEU A 152 6.20 1.24 0.59
C LEU A 152 6.42 2.73 0.31
N ALA A 153 7.49 3.31 0.86
CA ALA A 153 7.84 4.71 0.63
C ALA A 153 8.10 5.03 -0.84
N HIS A 154 8.88 4.18 -1.54
CA HIS A 154 9.10 4.34 -2.99
C HIS A 154 7.82 4.15 -3.79
N PHE A 155 6.99 3.15 -3.46
CA PHE A 155 5.72 2.92 -4.15
C PHE A 155 4.80 4.14 -4.06
N LEU A 156 4.67 4.71 -2.85
CA LEU A 156 3.89 5.91 -2.55
C LEU A 156 4.46 7.16 -3.20
N GLY A 157 5.78 7.42 -3.07
CA GLY A 157 6.41 8.62 -3.60
C GLY A 157 6.39 8.67 -5.12
N GLN A 158 6.74 7.55 -5.76
CA GLN A 158 6.63 7.41 -7.20
C GLN A 158 5.16 7.49 -7.65
N GLY A 159 4.23 6.93 -6.88
CA GLY A 159 2.80 6.91 -7.22
C GLY A 159 2.14 8.29 -7.09
N ALA A 160 2.59 9.10 -6.14
CA ALA A 160 2.14 10.48 -5.98
C ALA A 160 2.47 11.34 -7.21
N VAL A 161 3.62 11.12 -7.85
CA VAL A 161 3.98 11.80 -9.10
C VAL A 161 3.08 11.35 -10.26
N GLU A 162 2.92 10.03 -10.46
CA GLU A 162 2.13 9.51 -11.60
C GLU A 162 0.63 9.81 -11.50
N SER A 163 0.09 9.81 -10.27
CA SER A 163 -1.34 9.97 -10.03
C SER A 163 -1.73 11.39 -9.63
N GLY A 164 -0.78 12.32 -9.55
CA GLY A 164 -1.02 13.64 -8.97
C GLY A 164 -1.62 13.53 -7.58
N TRP A 165 -1.03 12.71 -6.70
CA TRP A 165 -1.56 12.43 -5.37
C TRP A 165 -2.99 11.85 -5.38
N LEU A 166 -3.24 10.82 -6.21
CA LEU A 166 -4.55 10.18 -6.42
C LEU A 166 -5.62 11.02 -7.14
N THR A 167 -5.32 12.27 -7.53
CA THR A 167 -6.29 13.13 -8.22
C THR A 167 -6.47 12.76 -9.70
N SER A 168 -5.48 12.10 -10.29
CA SER A 168 -5.44 11.72 -11.70
C SER A 168 -5.17 10.22 -11.85
N MET A 169 -6.26 9.45 -11.88
CA MET A 169 -6.20 7.99 -12.04
C MET A 169 -6.48 7.53 -13.49
N GLN A 170 -6.71 8.48 -14.38
CA GLN A 170 -6.96 8.26 -15.80
C GLN A 170 -6.35 9.44 -16.58
N GLU A 171 -5.70 9.17 -17.70
CA GLU A 171 -5.12 10.20 -18.57
C GLU A 171 -6.24 11.06 -19.16
N THR A 172 -6.15 12.38 -18.98
CA THR A 172 -7.12 13.33 -19.52
C THR A 172 -6.65 13.92 -20.84
N SER A 173 -7.57 14.52 -21.59
CA SER A 173 -7.29 15.20 -22.86
C SER A 173 -7.51 16.70 -22.77
N MET A 174 -7.04 17.42 -23.79
CA MET A 174 -7.35 18.83 -23.99
C MET A 174 -8.09 19.04 -25.30
N THR A 175 -9.07 19.93 -25.29
CA THR A 175 -9.70 20.44 -26.52
C THR A 175 -8.94 21.67 -27.01
N GLY A 176 -9.00 21.91 -28.32
CA GLY A 176 -8.29 23.02 -28.95
C GLY A 176 -8.33 22.96 -30.47
N VAL A 177 -7.26 23.39 -31.12
CA VAL A 177 -7.18 23.38 -32.59
C VAL A 177 -6.69 22.00 -33.06
N VAL A 178 -7.52 21.31 -33.83
CA VAL A 178 -7.19 20.02 -34.43
C VAL A 178 -6.68 20.26 -35.85
N GLY A 179 -5.44 19.86 -36.10
CA GLY A 179 -4.83 19.86 -37.43
C GLY A 179 -4.56 18.43 -37.93
N PRO A 180 -3.97 18.29 -39.13
CA PRO A 180 -3.60 16.97 -39.66
C PRO A 180 -2.58 16.25 -38.78
N GLY A 181 -3.03 15.31 -37.95
CA GLY A 181 -2.18 14.50 -37.05
C GLY A 181 -1.67 15.24 -35.81
N VAL A 182 -2.14 16.46 -35.56
CA VAL A 182 -1.70 17.31 -34.43
C VAL A 182 -2.89 17.90 -33.71
N VAL A 183 -2.78 18.07 -32.38
CA VAL A 183 -3.74 18.83 -31.58
C VAL A 183 -2.99 19.85 -30.74
N GLN A 184 -3.37 21.12 -30.90
CA GLN A 184 -2.93 22.20 -30.04
C GLN A 184 -3.95 22.43 -28.93
N GLY A 185 -3.68 21.86 -27.76
CA GLY A 185 -4.54 21.91 -26.58
C GLY A 185 -4.64 23.32 -26.01
N LYS A 186 -5.87 23.76 -25.73
CA LYS A 186 -6.18 25.07 -25.16
C LYS A 186 -6.80 24.95 -23.77
N VAL A 187 -7.77 24.06 -23.62
CA VAL A 187 -8.50 23.86 -22.36
C VAL A 187 -8.67 22.37 -22.07
N MET A 188 -8.73 22.00 -20.79
CA MET A 188 -8.99 20.63 -20.37
C MET A 188 -10.33 20.15 -20.95
N ASN A 189 -10.39 18.92 -21.46
CA ASN A 189 -11.63 18.31 -21.95
C ASN A 189 -12.42 17.70 -20.78
N PRO A 190 -13.57 18.27 -20.35
CA PRO A 190 -14.32 17.75 -19.21
C PRO A 190 -14.81 16.32 -19.41
N ALA A 191 -15.13 15.91 -20.65
CA ALA A 191 -15.60 14.56 -20.94
C ALA A 191 -14.54 13.51 -20.60
N SER A 192 -13.28 13.79 -20.92
CA SER A 192 -12.16 12.90 -20.61
C SER A 192 -11.85 12.74 -19.12
N GLN A 193 -12.33 13.67 -18.28
CA GLN A 193 -12.14 13.67 -16.83
C GLN A 193 -13.20 12.85 -16.09
N LEU A 194 -14.31 12.52 -16.76
CA LEU A 194 -15.37 11.74 -16.14
C LEU A 194 -14.83 10.36 -15.72
N SER A 195 -15.27 9.92 -14.55
CA SER A 195 -14.95 8.60 -14.03
C SER A 195 -15.57 7.55 -14.95
N GLU A 196 -14.76 6.71 -15.58
CA GLU A 196 -15.28 5.62 -16.41
C GLU A 196 -16.05 4.59 -15.58
N ALA A 197 -15.78 4.50 -14.27
CA ALA A 197 -16.60 3.74 -13.34
C ALA A 197 -18.04 4.28 -13.25
N SER A 198 -18.21 5.60 -13.38
CA SER A 198 -19.52 6.26 -13.40
C SER A 198 -20.18 6.20 -14.78
N LEU A 199 -19.39 6.19 -15.85
CA LEU A 199 -19.90 6.01 -17.23
C LEU A 199 -20.41 4.59 -17.48
N GLY A 200 -19.85 3.58 -16.80
CA GLY A 200 -20.15 2.16 -17.04
C GLY A 200 -19.55 1.63 -18.35
N HIS A 201 -18.72 2.42 -19.01
CA HIS A 201 -17.97 2.10 -20.22
C HIS A 201 -16.66 2.90 -20.27
N TRP A 202 -15.77 2.54 -21.18
CA TRP A 202 -14.54 3.31 -21.38
C TRP A 202 -14.80 4.54 -22.25
N TYR A 203 -14.14 5.66 -21.96
CA TYR A 203 -14.33 6.90 -22.70
C TYR A 203 -13.81 6.77 -24.14
N GLY A 204 -14.73 6.83 -25.10
CA GLY A 204 -14.48 6.56 -26.52
C GLY A 204 -15.23 5.33 -27.05
N GLN A 205 -15.99 4.63 -26.20
CA GLN A 205 -16.80 3.49 -26.64
C GLN A 205 -17.98 3.93 -27.49
N LEU A 206 -18.50 5.14 -27.27
CA LEU A 206 -19.57 5.73 -28.06
C LEU A 206 -18.98 6.58 -29.20
N ASP A 207 -19.62 6.57 -30.37
CA ASP A 207 -19.15 7.35 -31.52
C ASP A 207 -19.04 8.86 -31.22
N ALA A 208 -19.87 9.39 -30.31
CA ALA A 208 -19.85 10.78 -29.88
C ALA A 208 -18.66 11.14 -28.97
N GLU A 209 -17.89 10.15 -28.51
CA GLU A 209 -16.75 10.32 -27.60
C GLU A 209 -15.39 10.27 -28.31
N ASP A 210 -15.36 10.30 -29.64
CA ASP A 210 -14.11 10.33 -30.40
C ASP A 210 -13.21 11.52 -30.00
N ASP A 211 -12.00 11.23 -29.52
CA ASP A 211 -11.10 12.23 -29.00
C ASP A 211 -9.74 12.22 -29.74
N PRO A 212 -9.49 13.19 -30.65
CA PRO A 212 -8.27 13.24 -31.44
C PRO A 212 -7.00 13.44 -30.61
N TRP A 213 -7.11 13.89 -29.36
CA TRP A 213 -5.96 14.14 -28.49
C TRP A 213 -5.07 12.90 -28.33
N PHE A 214 -5.68 11.72 -28.12
CA PHE A 214 -4.91 10.50 -27.81
C PHE A 214 -4.17 9.94 -29.03
N ARG A 215 -4.69 10.17 -30.24
CA ARG A 215 -4.13 9.69 -31.51
C ARG A 215 -3.28 10.73 -32.25
N SER A 216 -3.06 11.91 -31.67
CA SER A 216 -2.34 13.00 -32.33
C SER A 216 -1.06 13.38 -31.59
N GLU A 217 -0.15 14.05 -32.29
CA GLU A 217 0.93 14.77 -31.61
C GLU A 217 0.35 15.96 -30.84
N LYS A 218 0.73 16.07 -29.57
CA LYS A 218 0.12 16.98 -28.59
C LYS A 218 1.00 18.21 -28.43
N PHE A 219 0.42 19.40 -28.62
CA PHE A 219 1.07 20.68 -28.37
C PHE A 219 0.29 21.47 -27.31
N ASN A 220 1.01 22.26 -26.51
CA ASN A 220 0.39 23.18 -25.57
C ASN A 220 -0.11 24.44 -26.30
N SER A 221 -0.83 25.31 -25.58
CA SER A 221 -1.40 26.54 -26.12
C SER A 221 -0.37 27.51 -26.71
N HIS A 222 0.90 27.40 -26.30
CA HIS A 222 2.03 28.23 -26.76
C HIS A 222 2.84 27.57 -27.89
N GLY A 223 2.38 26.44 -28.44
CA GLY A 223 3.08 25.73 -29.52
C GLY A 223 4.25 24.85 -29.06
N GLY A 224 4.45 24.69 -27.75
CA GLY A 224 5.42 23.75 -27.21
C GLY A 224 4.91 22.32 -27.29
N ARG A 225 5.75 21.40 -27.80
CA ARG A 225 5.42 19.98 -27.91
C ARG A 225 5.32 19.34 -26.52
N ILE A 226 4.21 18.63 -26.27
CA ILE A 226 3.95 17.89 -25.03
C ILE A 226 4.35 16.43 -25.19
N ALA A 227 3.79 15.73 -26.17
CA ALA A 227 4.04 14.31 -26.40
C ALA A 227 3.69 13.90 -27.84
N SER A 228 4.30 12.81 -28.32
CA SER A 228 3.92 12.18 -29.60
C SER A 228 2.57 11.47 -29.51
N SER A 229 1.97 11.20 -30.68
CA SER A 229 0.85 10.27 -30.80
C SER A 229 1.20 8.88 -30.25
N TYR A 230 0.19 8.20 -29.70
CA TYR A 230 0.27 6.80 -29.28
C TYR A 230 -0.05 5.81 -30.40
N ASP A 231 -0.39 6.29 -31.60
CA ASP A 231 -0.71 5.43 -32.74
C ASP A 231 0.45 4.48 -33.03
N TRP A 232 0.11 3.19 -33.17
CA TRP A 232 1.07 2.11 -33.45
C TRP A 232 2.21 1.96 -32.43
N ARG A 233 2.03 2.48 -31.21
CA ARG A 233 2.96 2.30 -30.08
C ARG A 233 2.40 1.36 -29.03
N ASN A 234 3.29 0.71 -28.28
CA ASN A 234 2.93 -0.17 -27.15
C ASN A 234 1.82 -1.20 -27.49
N GLY A 235 1.85 -1.73 -28.71
CA GLY A 235 0.88 -2.72 -29.19
C GLY A 235 -0.46 -2.17 -29.68
N HIS A 236 -0.65 -0.85 -29.76
CA HIS A 236 -1.82 -0.27 -30.45
C HIS A 236 -1.83 -0.64 -31.92
N CYS A 237 -2.97 -1.07 -32.44
CA CYS A 237 -3.11 -1.55 -33.80
C CYS A 237 -3.90 -0.59 -34.70
N ASP A 238 -4.43 0.51 -34.17
CA ASP A 238 -5.05 1.59 -34.93
C ASP A 238 -5.23 2.85 -34.06
N LYS A 239 -5.94 3.83 -34.63
CA LYS A 239 -6.27 5.11 -33.98
C LYS A 239 -7.22 4.98 -32.81
N GLY A 240 -8.13 4.00 -32.84
CA GLY A 240 -9.09 3.77 -31.76
C GLY A 240 -8.41 3.21 -30.52
N ASP A 241 -7.39 2.36 -30.72
CA ASP A 241 -6.57 1.81 -29.63
C ASP A 241 -5.88 2.92 -28.81
N SER A 242 -5.45 4.01 -29.42
CA SER A 242 -4.78 5.13 -28.73
C SER A 242 -5.65 5.75 -27.62
N GLN A 243 -6.96 5.90 -27.85
CA GLN A 243 -7.91 6.37 -26.84
C GLN A 243 -8.33 5.22 -25.92
N LYS A 244 -8.66 4.05 -26.49
CA LYS A 244 -9.15 2.88 -25.74
C LYS A 244 -8.17 2.42 -24.66
N PHE A 245 -6.87 2.47 -24.93
CA PHE A 245 -5.79 2.04 -24.02
C PHE A 245 -4.95 3.21 -23.50
N ARG A 246 -5.59 4.38 -23.29
CA ARG A 246 -5.02 5.54 -22.59
C ARG A 246 -4.51 5.18 -21.18
N GLY A 247 -3.73 6.06 -20.57
CA GLY A 247 -3.24 5.86 -19.21
C GLY A 247 -4.37 5.65 -18.21
N ARG A 248 -4.32 4.58 -17.40
CA ARG A 248 -5.22 4.35 -16.26
C ARG A 248 -4.46 3.78 -15.07
N GLY A 249 -4.96 4.00 -13.87
CA GLY A 249 -4.37 3.45 -12.66
C GLY A 249 -3.34 4.37 -12.00
N PHE A 250 -2.89 3.92 -10.83
CA PHE A 250 -1.94 4.62 -9.97
C PHE A 250 -0.58 4.90 -10.63
N LYS A 251 -0.24 4.11 -11.65
CA LYS A 251 0.99 4.21 -12.45
C LYS A 251 0.74 4.48 -13.92
N GLN A 252 -0.47 4.92 -14.29
CA GLN A 252 -0.82 5.27 -15.67
C GLN A 252 -0.46 4.14 -16.67
N LEU A 253 -0.93 2.91 -16.39
CA LEU A 253 -0.76 1.78 -17.30
C LEU A 253 -1.36 2.17 -18.66
N THR A 254 -0.52 2.14 -19.70
CA THR A 254 -0.83 2.69 -21.03
C THR A 254 -0.38 1.70 -22.09
N GLY A 255 -1.15 1.53 -23.16
CA GLY A 255 -0.77 0.65 -24.26
C GLY A 255 -1.44 -0.71 -24.22
N ARG A 256 -2.01 -1.14 -25.36
CA ARG A 256 -2.68 -2.45 -25.47
C ARG A 256 -1.82 -3.63 -25.02
N SER A 257 -0.51 -3.60 -25.25
CA SER A 257 0.42 -4.64 -24.77
C SER A 257 0.47 -4.76 -23.25
N ASN A 258 0.58 -3.62 -22.54
CA ASN A 258 0.58 -3.57 -21.09
C ASN A 258 -0.77 -3.95 -20.49
N TYR A 259 -1.87 -3.50 -21.13
CA TYR A 259 -3.22 -3.94 -20.76
C TYR A 259 -3.37 -5.45 -20.93
N ALA A 260 -2.92 -6.03 -22.05
CA ALA A 260 -2.98 -7.46 -22.27
C ALA A 260 -2.21 -8.26 -21.23
N ALA A 261 -1.01 -7.80 -20.86
CA ALA A 261 -0.22 -8.42 -19.79
C ALA A 261 -0.98 -8.43 -18.46
N TYR A 262 -1.59 -7.29 -18.10
CA TYR A 262 -2.39 -7.19 -16.89
C TYR A 262 -3.67 -8.04 -16.95
N TRP A 263 -4.39 -8.09 -18.08
CA TRP A 263 -5.59 -8.92 -18.23
C TRP A 263 -5.27 -10.41 -18.11
N VAL A 264 -4.15 -10.87 -18.68
CA VAL A 264 -3.66 -12.24 -18.50
C VAL A 264 -3.32 -12.50 -17.03
N PHE A 265 -2.59 -11.59 -16.39
CA PHE A 265 -2.26 -11.70 -14.96
C PHE A 265 -3.50 -11.77 -14.07
N ARG A 266 -4.56 -11.03 -14.41
CA ARG A 266 -5.84 -11.07 -13.72
C ARG A 266 -6.71 -12.28 -14.06
N GLY A 267 -6.31 -13.09 -15.03
CA GLY A 267 -7.08 -14.24 -15.52
C GLY A 267 -8.35 -13.83 -16.28
N TRP A 268 -8.42 -12.60 -16.81
CA TRP A 268 -9.59 -12.09 -17.54
C TRP A 268 -9.59 -12.48 -19.01
N ILE A 269 -8.42 -12.78 -19.57
CA ILE A 269 -8.27 -13.39 -20.90
C ILE A 269 -7.24 -14.51 -20.83
N ASP A 270 -7.38 -15.49 -21.74
CA ASP A 270 -6.39 -16.53 -21.94
C ASP A 270 -5.17 -15.96 -22.66
N ARG A 271 -3.96 -16.33 -22.22
CA ARG A 271 -2.71 -15.96 -22.90
C ARG A 271 -2.67 -16.45 -24.36
N LEU A 272 -3.29 -17.57 -24.68
CA LEU A 272 -3.34 -18.16 -26.03
C LEU A 272 -4.37 -17.49 -26.95
N SER A 273 -5.23 -16.61 -26.42
CA SER A 273 -6.21 -15.85 -27.22
C SER A 273 -5.57 -14.83 -28.16
N PHE A 274 -4.28 -14.52 -27.99
CA PHE A 274 -3.51 -13.58 -28.82
C PHE A 274 -2.04 -13.97 -28.95
N ASP A 275 -1.37 -13.43 -29.97
CA ASP A 275 0.00 -13.81 -30.28
C ASP A 275 1.01 -12.90 -29.56
N ALA A 276 2.01 -13.51 -28.92
CA ALA A 276 3.08 -12.78 -28.26
C ALA A 276 3.73 -11.75 -29.20
N SER A 277 3.93 -10.53 -28.68
CA SER A 277 4.63 -9.48 -29.41
C SER A 277 4.04 -9.27 -30.80
N TRP A 278 2.71 -9.15 -30.90
CA TRP A 278 2.02 -8.90 -32.17
C TRP A 278 2.50 -7.62 -32.87
N TRP A 279 3.04 -6.68 -32.11
CA TRP A 279 3.71 -5.48 -32.65
C TRP A 279 4.99 -5.77 -33.45
N SER A 280 5.52 -6.99 -33.39
CA SER A 280 6.64 -7.42 -34.24
C SER A 280 6.19 -7.91 -35.63
N ASP A 281 4.88 -7.91 -35.92
CA ASP A 281 4.36 -8.29 -37.23
C ASP A 281 4.81 -7.26 -38.29
N PRO A 282 5.32 -7.68 -39.47
CA PRO A 282 5.72 -6.74 -40.51
C PRO A 282 4.60 -5.77 -40.96
N ALA A 283 3.34 -6.20 -40.91
CA ALA A 283 2.20 -5.35 -41.22
C ALA A 283 1.91 -4.34 -40.11
N PHE A 284 2.23 -4.65 -38.85
CA PHE A 284 2.17 -3.68 -37.75
C PHE A 284 3.17 -2.54 -37.98
N VAL A 285 4.42 -2.86 -38.34
CA VAL A 285 5.46 -1.85 -38.63
C VAL A 285 5.06 -0.96 -39.81
N LYS A 286 4.28 -1.50 -40.76
CA LYS A 286 3.71 -0.77 -41.90
C LYS A 286 2.37 -0.09 -41.61
N HIS A 287 1.92 -0.09 -40.35
CA HIS A 287 0.66 0.51 -39.92
C HIS A 287 -0.58 -0.04 -40.66
N SER A 288 -0.63 -1.36 -40.91
CA SER A 288 -1.70 -2.03 -41.66
C SER A 288 -2.35 -3.15 -40.85
N ARG A 289 -3.42 -2.82 -40.09
CA ARG A 289 -4.08 -3.76 -39.17
C ARG A 289 -4.69 -4.96 -39.89
N GLY A 290 -5.38 -4.72 -41.01
CA GLY A 290 -6.04 -5.76 -41.79
C GLY A 290 -5.08 -6.75 -42.47
N ALA A 291 -3.80 -6.39 -42.60
CA ALA A 291 -2.76 -7.26 -43.17
C ALA A 291 -1.93 -7.99 -42.10
N MET A 292 -2.20 -7.76 -40.80
CA MET A 292 -1.50 -8.45 -39.72
C MET A 292 -1.87 -9.93 -39.70
N LYS A 293 -0.84 -10.77 -39.52
CA LYS A 293 -1.00 -12.21 -39.33
C LYS A 293 -1.06 -12.56 -37.84
N LYS A 294 -0.29 -11.84 -37.02
CA LYS A 294 -0.36 -11.96 -35.56
C LYS A 294 -1.64 -11.31 -35.04
N ARG A 295 -2.32 -11.99 -34.13
CA ARG A 295 -3.55 -11.57 -33.47
C ARG A 295 -3.24 -10.66 -32.28
N PRO A 296 -3.66 -9.39 -32.27
CA PRO A 296 -3.58 -8.54 -31.08
C PRO A 296 -4.58 -8.97 -30.00
N ALA A 297 -4.26 -8.72 -28.73
CA ALA A 297 -5.14 -9.06 -27.61
C ALA A 297 -6.50 -8.34 -27.68
N ASN A 298 -7.62 -9.07 -27.63
CA ASN A 298 -8.93 -8.44 -27.56
C ASN A 298 -9.29 -8.08 -26.10
N ILE A 299 -9.61 -6.81 -25.86
CA ILE A 299 -9.97 -6.28 -24.54
C ILE A 299 -11.12 -5.31 -24.77
N ASP A 300 -12.31 -5.65 -24.30
CA ASP A 300 -13.53 -4.87 -24.55
C ASP A 300 -13.84 -3.88 -23.42
N ASP A 301 -13.28 -4.14 -22.23
CA ASP A 301 -13.59 -3.49 -20.97
C ASP A 301 -12.37 -2.78 -20.31
N PRO A 302 -11.55 -1.99 -21.04
CA PRO A 302 -10.30 -1.43 -20.50
C PRO A 302 -10.51 -0.48 -19.30
N HIS A 303 -11.72 0.08 -19.15
CA HIS A 303 -12.10 0.90 -18.00
C HIS A 303 -12.04 0.15 -16.66
N ARG A 304 -11.96 -1.19 -16.65
CA ARG A 304 -11.80 -1.96 -15.42
C ARG A 304 -10.57 -1.57 -14.61
N ILE A 305 -9.49 -1.06 -15.23
CA ILE A 305 -8.36 -0.51 -14.47
C ILE A 305 -8.76 0.75 -13.69
N ALA A 306 -9.66 1.58 -14.20
CA ALA A 306 -10.07 2.81 -13.53
C ALA A 306 -10.90 2.56 -12.26
N LEU A 307 -11.42 1.34 -12.06
CA LEU A 307 -12.12 0.94 -10.83
C LEU A 307 -11.17 0.97 -9.64
N PRO A 308 -11.57 1.52 -8.47
CA PRO A 308 -10.67 1.77 -7.34
C PRO A 308 -9.77 0.59 -6.93
N GLU A 309 -10.32 -0.61 -6.88
CA GLU A 309 -9.61 -1.83 -6.50
C GLU A 309 -8.54 -2.24 -7.51
N ASN A 310 -8.77 -2.01 -8.81
CA ASN A 310 -7.85 -2.37 -9.88
C ASN A 310 -6.85 -1.24 -10.19
N CYS A 311 -7.20 -0.02 -9.79
CA CYS A 311 -6.46 1.20 -10.06
C CYS A 311 -5.09 1.19 -9.37
N ILE A 312 -5.07 0.82 -8.09
CA ILE A 312 -3.83 0.67 -7.33
C ILE A 312 -3.13 -0.65 -7.67
N ASP A 313 -3.91 -1.73 -7.84
CA ASP A 313 -3.38 -3.07 -8.15
C ASP A 313 -2.57 -3.11 -9.44
N SER A 314 -3.03 -2.43 -10.50
CA SER A 314 -2.32 -2.33 -11.78
C SER A 314 -0.96 -1.63 -11.63
N GLY A 315 -0.85 -0.69 -10.69
CA GLY A 315 0.40 -0.03 -10.35
C GLY A 315 1.38 -0.97 -9.64
N GLY A 316 0.89 -1.81 -8.73
CA GLY A 316 1.70 -2.86 -8.10
C GLY A 316 2.18 -3.91 -9.10
N PHE A 317 1.27 -4.37 -9.97
CA PHE A 317 1.58 -5.25 -11.09
C PHE A 317 2.66 -4.67 -12.00
N TYR A 318 2.49 -3.43 -12.46
CA TYR A 318 3.46 -2.81 -13.36
C TYR A 318 4.84 -2.68 -12.70
N LEU A 319 4.90 -2.28 -11.42
CA LEU A 319 6.16 -2.12 -10.71
C LEU A 319 6.90 -3.46 -10.52
N VAL A 320 6.18 -4.52 -10.14
CA VAL A 320 6.79 -5.78 -9.70
C VAL A 320 6.89 -6.81 -10.83
N CYS A 321 5.90 -6.88 -11.70
CA CYS A 321 5.84 -7.86 -12.78
C CYS A 321 6.48 -7.32 -14.07
N GLU A 322 6.10 -6.12 -14.51
CA GLU A 322 6.62 -5.55 -15.77
C GLU A 322 8.00 -4.89 -15.58
N ARG A 323 8.27 -4.39 -14.38
CA ARG A 323 9.54 -3.73 -14.03
C ARG A 323 10.31 -4.48 -12.94
N ALA A 324 10.45 -5.79 -13.10
CA ALA A 324 10.98 -6.73 -12.09
C ALA A 324 12.31 -6.35 -11.41
N ARG A 325 13.15 -5.51 -12.01
CA ARG A 325 14.40 -5.02 -11.39
C ARG A 325 14.19 -3.91 -10.36
N VAL A 326 13.05 -3.22 -10.38
CA VAL A 326 12.80 -2.01 -9.58
C VAL A 326 12.83 -2.32 -8.09
N THR A 327 12.22 -3.41 -7.64
CA THR A 327 12.20 -3.78 -6.21
C THR A 327 13.61 -4.04 -5.69
N GLY A 328 14.46 -4.74 -6.47
CA GLY A 328 15.87 -4.95 -6.11
C GLY A 328 16.65 -3.64 -6.00
N ILE A 329 16.40 -2.67 -6.90
CA ILE A 329 17.02 -1.34 -6.80
C ILE A 329 16.53 -0.57 -5.57
N ILE A 330 15.24 -0.69 -5.23
CA ILE A 330 14.69 -0.06 -4.01
C ILE A 330 15.34 -0.66 -2.76
N ASP A 331 15.63 -1.96 -2.75
CA ASP A 331 16.24 -2.64 -1.60
C ASP A 331 17.67 -2.17 -1.31
N ASP A 332 18.36 -1.56 -2.29
CA ASP A 332 19.67 -0.93 -2.08
C ASP A 332 19.59 0.39 -1.30
N ASP A 333 18.39 0.96 -1.14
CA ASP A 333 18.17 2.19 -0.39
C ASP A 333 18.33 1.99 1.12
N ILE A 334 18.51 3.09 1.84
CA ILE A 334 18.56 3.08 3.30
C ILE A 334 17.14 2.87 3.88
N PRO A 335 16.97 1.96 4.85
CA PRO A 335 15.66 1.61 5.41
C PRO A 335 15.14 2.63 6.43
N THR A 336 15.91 3.69 6.71
CA THR A 336 15.59 4.77 7.65
C THR A 336 15.52 6.11 6.93
N VAL A 337 15.04 7.14 7.63
CA VAL A 337 15.16 8.52 7.17
C VAL A 337 16.64 8.91 7.03
N ALA A 338 17.00 9.50 5.89
CA ALA A 338 18.38 9.90 5.60
C ALA A 338 18.89 11.00 6.55
N ASN A 339 19.92 10.70 7.32
CA ASN A 339 20.61 11.65 8.19
C ASN A 339 22.05 11.94 7.69
N GLY A 340 22.37 13.22 7.52
CA GLY A 340 23.64 13.67 6.96
C GLY A 340 23.75 13.57 5.42
N ASN A 341 24.84 14.12 4.87
CA ASN A 341 25.02 14.27 3.42
C ASN A 341 25.21 12.92 2.71
N THR A 342 26.05 12.04 3.25
CA THR A 342 26.35 10.73 2.64
C THR A 342 25.09 9.88 2.43
N GLN A 343 24.19 9.85 3.42
CA GLN A 343 22.94 9.11 3.32
C GLN A 343 21.99 9.74 2.29
N LYS A 344 21.89 11.08 2.28
CA LYS A 344 21.07 11.81 1.31
C LYS A 344 21.57 11.63 -0.13
N GLU A 345 22.89 11.56 -0.34
CA GLU A 345 23.50 11.29 -1.65
C GLU A 345 23.20 9.86 -2.12
N LYS A 346 23.32 8.86 -1.23
CA LYS A 346 22.94 7.48 -1.53
C LYS A 346 21.47 7.39 -1.93
N GLU A 347 20.56 7.96 -1.14
CA GLU A 347 19.13 7.96 -1.41
C GLU A 347 18.78 8.67 -2.73
N THR A 348 19.46 9.78 -3.03
CA THR A 348 19.31 10.49 -4.31
C THR A 348 19.68 9.59 -5.49
N ARG A 349 20.82 8.90 -5.41
CA ARG A 349 21.27 7.96 -6.44
C ARG A 349 20.30 6.80 -6.63
N VAL A 350 19.80 6.23 -5.52
CA VAL A 350 18.85 5.11 -5.58
C VAL A 350 17.52 5.56 -6.17
N SER A 351 16.92 6.65 -5.69
CA SER A 351 15.66 7.21 -6.22
C SER A 351 15.75 7.54 -7.71
N ARG A 352 16.89 8.08 -8.16
CA ARG A 352 17.15 8.34 -9.57
C ARG A 352 17.22 7.04 -10.39
N SER A 353 17.84 5.99 -9.84
CA SER A 353 17.92 4.67 -10.48
C SER A 353 16.55 3.99 -10.56
N VAL A 354 15.73 4.11 -9.50
CA VAL A 354 14.33 3.66 -9.49
C VAL A 354 13.53 4.37 -10.56
N THR A 355 13.64 5.69 -10.65
CA THR A 355 12.95 6.51 -11.67
C THR A 355 13.31 6.04 -13.08
N TYR A 356 14.60 5.82 -13.35
CA TYR A 356 15.06 5.29 -14.63
C TYR A 356 14.51 3.89 -14.92
N ALA A 357 14.53 2.99 -13.93
CA ALA A 357 14.05 1.63 -14.10
C ALA A 357 12.54 1.55 -14.36
N ILE A 358 11.75 2.50 -13.84
CA ILE A 358 10.30 2.59 -14.09
C ILE A 358 10.00 3.20 -15.47
N ASN A 359 10.68 4.29 -15.82
CA ASN A 359 10.30 5.16 -16.95
C ASN A 359 11.20 5.06 -18.18
N GLY A 360 12.36 4.40 -18.07
CA GLY A 360 13.41 4.43 -19.09
C GLY A 360 14.13 5.79 -19.21
N GLY A 361 13.90 6.69 -18.25
CA GLY A 361 14.43 8.05 -18.23
C GLY A 361 14.30 8.71 -16.85
N TYR A 362 14.76 9.95 -16.71
CA TYR A 362 14.85 10.66 -15.42
C TYR A 362 13.73 11.68 -15.17
N THR A 363 12.57 11.50 -15.81
CA THR A 363 11.45 12.44 -15.73
C THR A 363 10.99 12.61 -14.27
N ASP A 364 10.98 13.86 -13.80
CA ASP A 364 10.57 14.26 -12.44
C ASP A 364 11.35 13.59 -11.29
N ASP A 365 12.61 13.16 -11.51
CA ASP A 365 13.40 12.44 -10.50
C ASP A 365 13.55 13.19 -9.17
N ALA A 366 13.76 14.52 -9.20
CA ALA A 366 13.84 15.36 -8.02
C ALA A 366 12.54 15.34 -7.20
N ARG A 367 11.38 15.45 -7.87
CA ARG A 367 10.06 15.42 -7.23
C ARG A 367 9.74 14.04 -6.67
N ARG A 368 10.09 12.98 -7.41
CA ARG A 368 9.95 11.59 -6.95
C ARG A 368 10.75 11.34 -5.67
N LEU A 369 12.00 11.84 -5.61
CA LEU A 369 12.82 11.78 -4.40
C LEU A 369 12.21 12.54 -3.23
N GLU A 370 11.73 13.78 -3.46
CA GLU A 370 11.02 14.56 -2.43
C GLU A 370 9.85 13.75 -1.85
N TYR A 371 9.02 13.16 -2.70
CA TYR A 371 7.81 12.46 -2.25
C TYR A 371 8.13 11.13 -1.58
N THR A 372 9.16 10.41 -2.03
CA THR A 372 9.66 9.22 -1.33
C THR A 372 10.18 9.56 0.06
N ARG A 373 10.91 10.68 0.22
CA ARG A 373 11.39 11.15 1.53
C ARG A 373 10.25 11.47 2.50
N LEU A 374 9.19 12.12 2.01
CA LEU A 374 8.00 12.40 2.81
C LEU A 374 7.37 11.10 3.32
N ALA A 375 7.22 10.10 2.45
CA ALA A 375 6.70 8.81 2.85
C ALA A 375 7.61 8.10 3.87
N LYS A 376 8.93 8.11 3.66
CA LYS A 376 9.90 7.57 4.62
C LYS A 376 9.79 8.21 6.00
N GLY A 377 9.56 9.52 6.08
CA GLY A 377 9.38 10.23 7.35
C GLY A 377 8.17 9.78 8.18
N VAL A 378 7.28 8.95 7.61
CA VAL A 378 6.13 8.37 8.30
C VAL A 378 6.30 6.86 8.50
N VAL A 379 6.77 6.14 7.47
CA VAL A 379 6.77 4.67 7.48
C VAL A 379 8.09 4.04 7.94
N CYS A 380 9.18 4.81 7.95
CA CYS A 380 10.53 4.36 8.35
C CYS A 380 10.97 4.91 9.72
N ASP A 381 10.04 5.47 10.50
CA ASP A 381 10.30 6.07 11.81
C ASP A 381 10.35 5.03 12.94
#